data_AF-A0A1X1N913-F1
#
_entry.id   AF-A0A1X1N913-F1
#
_cell.length_a   1.000
_cell.length_b   1.000
_cell.length_c   1.000
_cell.angle_alpha   90.00
_cell.angle_beta   90.00
_cell.angle_gamma   90.00
#
_symmetry.space_group_name_H-M   'P 1'
#
loop_
_entity.id
_entity.type
_entity.pdbx_description
1 polymer ?
#
loop_
_entity_poly.entity_id
_entity_poly.type
_entity_poly.pdbx_seq_one_letter_code
_entity_poly.pdbx_strand_id
1 'polypeptide(L)'
;MHGGPGPGCPRPSSCPARARWPGRSPPPPPPPPPPAPAPPPPQQPEPPPPPEPTPTATPRPAPPPPTTVPLPAYRRAQRAEPAGGPSTVTVMLLIMAPAVFGAAVLRPRSSR
;
A
#
# COMPACT_ATOMS: atom_id res chain seq x y z
N MET A 1 -49.06 31.95 68.79
CA MET A 1 -48.07 30.91 69.13
C MET A 1 -47.52 30.37 67.82
N HIS A 2 -46.19 30.43 67.65
CA HIS A 2 -45.27 29.75 66.69
C HIS A 2 -45.66 29.62 65.20
N GLY A 3 -44.83 29.87 64.19
CA GLY A 3 -43.41 30.16 64.00
C GLY A 3 -43.17 30.04 62.48
N GLY A 4 -42.51 30.97 61.78
CA GLY A 4 -41.07 30.93 61.51
C GLY A 4 -40.79 30.61 60.02
N PRO A 5 -39.93 31.37 59.29
CA PRO A 5 -39.69 31.22 57.84
C PRO A 5 -38.43 30.41 57.45
N GLY A 6 -38.47 29.79 56.25
CA GLY A 6 -37.33 29.38 55.41
C GLY A 6 -36.60 28.08 55.79
N PRO A 7 -35.57 27.65 55.03
CA PRO A 7 -35.14 28.01 53.66
C PRO A 7 -34.84 26.76 52.78
N GLY A 8 -34.57 26.93 51.48
CA GLY A 8 -33.90 25.86 50.72
C GLY A 8 -33.99 25.89 49.19
N CYS A 9 -33.55 26.96 48.55
CA CYS A 9 -32.91 26.82 47.24
C CYS A 9 -31.46 26.33 47.48
N PRO A 10 -30.83 25.56 46.56
CA PRO A 10 -30.28 26.22 45.38
C PRO A 10 -30.34 25.42 44.06
N ARG A 11 -30.46 26.18 42.98
CA ARG A 11 -29.87 25.87 41.66
C ARG A 11 -28.49 25.21 41.82
N PRO A 12 -28.13 24.20 41.02
CA PRO A 12 -26.75 24.07 40.61
C PRO A 12 -26.48 25.07 39.49
N SER A 13 -26.20 26.32 39.89
CA SER A 13 -25.26 27.15 39.13
C SER A 13 -23.87 26.68 39.53
N SER A 14 -23.25 25.81 38.74
CA SER A 14 -21.81 25.54 38.88
C SER A 14 -21.17 25.34 37.50
N CYS A 15 -21.00 26.44 36.77
CA CYS A 15 -19.67 26.68 36.23
C CYS A 15 -18.94 27.47 37.33
N PRO A 16 -17.73 27.06 37.72
CA PRO A 16 -16.60 27.67 37.05
C PRO A 16 -15.36 26.77 36.91
N ALA A 17 -14.39 27.32 36.18
CA ALA A 17 -12.97 26.98 36.19
C ALA A 17 -12.61 25.68 35.45
N ARG A 18 -12.10 25.77 34.20
CA ARG A 18 -10.67 26.09 33.96
C ARG A 18 -9.80 25.62 35.13
N ALA A 19 -9.58 24.31 35.23
CA ALA A 19 -8.37 23.78 35.82
C ALA A 19 -7.21 24.14 34.87
N ARG A 20 -6.72 25.38 35.00
CA ARG A 20 -5.43 25.82 34.46
C ARG A 20 -4.37 25.10 35.27
N TRP A 21 -4.00 23.90 34.84
CA TRP A 21 -2.84 23.20 35.39
C TRP A 21 -1.60 24.08 35.19
N PRO A 22 -0.83 24.36 36.25
CA PRO A 22 0.39 25.12 36.13
C PRO A 22 1.45 24.31 35.38
N GLY A 23 1.88 24.84 34.25
CA GLY A 23 3.25 24.76 33.76
C GLY A 23 3.94 23.39 33.78
N ARG A 24 3.55 22.48 32.88
CA ARG A 24 4.53 21.54 32.31
C ARG A 24 4.71 21.89 30.84
N SER A 25 5.82 22.57 30.54
CA SER A 25 6.28 22.64 29.15
C SER A 25 6.53 21.21 28.69
N PRO A 26 6.08 20.80 27.48
CA PRO A 26 6.48 19.51 26.94
C PRO A 26 8.02 19.45 26.87
N PRO A 27 8.63 18.27 27.10
CA PRO A 27 10.06 18.11 26.88
C PRO A 27 10.39 18.46 25.43
N PRO A 28 11.57 19.03 25.15
CA PRO A 28 12.00 19.26 23.78
C PRO A 28 12.06 17.91 23.04
N PRO A 29 11.81 17.91 21.72
CA PRO A 29 11.97 16.70 20.92
C PRO A 29 13.43 16.20 21.00
N PRO A 30 13.66 14.87 20.87
CA PRO A 30 15.01 14.35 20.78
C PRO A 30 15.73 14.95 19.55
N PRO A 31 17.06 15.09 19.60
CA PRO A 31 17.82 15.52 18.44
C PRO A 31 17.64 14.53 17.27
N PRO A 32 17.75 14.99 16.01
CA PRO A 32 17.70 14.09 14.87
C PRO A 32 18.86 13.07 14.94
N PRO A 33 18.68 11.86 14.39
CA PRO A 33 19.76 10.90 14.27
C PRO A 33 20.90 11.47 13.40
N PRO A 34 22.15 11.04 13.64
CA PRO A 34 23.27 11.44 12.79
C PRO A 34 23.04 10.96 11.34
N PRO A 35 23.58 11.68 10.35
CA PRO A 35 23.54 11.24 8.96
C PRO A 35 24.21 9.88 8.80
N ALA A 36 23.66 9.04 7.92
CA ALA A 36 24.25 7.76 7.59
C ALA A 36 25.64 7.95 6.96
N PRO A 37 26.61 7.03 7.21
CA PRO A 37 27.89 7.04 6.53
C PRO A 37 27.72 6.99 5.01
N ALA A 38 28.61 7.67 4.28
CA ALA A 38 28.64 7.58 2.83
C ALA A 38 28.91 6.13 2.38
N PRO A 39 28.27 5.67 1.28
CA PRO A 39 28.57 4.35 0.74
C PRO A 39 30.03 4.26 0.29
N PRO A 40 30.65 3.07 0.36
CA PRO A 40 31.99 2.87 -0.14
C PRO A 40 32.04 3.13 -1.66
N PRO A 41 33.21 3.54 -2.19
CA PRO A 41 33.38 3.73 -3.63
C PRO A 41 33.17 2.40 -4.38
N PRO A 42 32.63 2.44 -5.61
CA PRO A 42 32.48 1.26 -6.43
C PRO A 42 33.86 0.67 -6.78
N GLN A 43 33.98 -0.66 -6.67
CA GLN A 43 35.18 -1.37 -7.11
C GLN A 43 35.24 -1.42 -8.64
N GLN A 44 36.43 -1.22 -9.19
CA GLN A 44 36.66 -1.24 -10.63
C GLN A 44 36.80 -2.70 -11.10
N PRO A 45 36.14 -3.13 -12.18
CA PRO A 45 36.28 -4.49 -12.71
C PRO A 45 37.71 -4.79 -13.17
N GLU A 46 38.21 -6.00 -12.86
CA GLU A 46 39.46 -6.50 -13.42
C GLU A 46 39.36 -6.70 -14.94
N PRO A 47 40.46 -6.47 -15.69
CA PRO A 47 40.48 -6.70 -17.13
C PRO A 47 40.33 -8.20 -17.46
N PRO A 48 39.65 -8.53 -18.58
CA PRO A 48 39.46 -9.91 -18.98
C PRO A 48 40.78 -10.56 -19.43
N PRO A 49 40.91 -11.90 -19.28
CA PRO A 49 42.08 -12.63 -19.76
C PRO A 49 42.18 -12.62 -21.30
N PRO A 50 43.38 -12.85 -21.86
CA PRO A 50 43.57 -12.90 -23.31
C PRO A 50 42.82 -14.09 -23.96
N PRO A 51 42.38 -13.95 -25.22
CA PRO A 51 41.65 -15.01 -25.92
C PRO A 51 42.55 -16.19 -26.31
N GLU A 52 42.02 -17.40 -26.17
CA GLU A 52 42.65 -18.65 -26.60
C GLU A 52 42.66 -18.80 -28.15
N PRO A 53 43.62 -19.55 -28.72
CA PRO A 53 43.68 -19.80 -30.16
C PRO A 53 42.44 -20.55 -30.66
N THR A 54 41.86 -20.09 -31.77
CA THR A 54 40.66 -20.65 -32.37
C THR A 54 40.97 -21.95 -33.11
N PRO A 55 40.28 -23.08 -32.82
CA PRO A 55 40.47 -24.31 -33.58
C PRO A 55 39.92 -24.18 -35.01
N THR A 56 40.67 -24.70 -35.98
CA THR A 56 40.24 -24.80 -37.38
C THR A 56 38.99 -25.68 -37.50
N ALA A 57 37.92 -25.14 -38.11
CA ALA A 57 36.66 -25.85 -38.25
C ALA A 57 36.75 -26.97 -39.30
N THR A 58 36.57 -28.21 -38.85
CA THR A 58 36.32 -29.37 -39.73
C THR A 58 34.95 -29.21 -40.39
N PRO A 59 34.79 -29.46 -41.70
CA PRO A 59 33.49 -29.39 -42.35
C PRO A 59 32.52 -30.39 -41.73
N ARG A 60 31.46 -29.87 -41.11
CA ARG A 60 30.41 -30.64 -40.48
C ARG A 60 29.51 -31.24 -41.57
N PRO A 61 29.21 -32.55 -41.56
CA PRO A 61 28.21 -33.15 -42.44
C PRO A 61 26.87 -32.43 -42.32
N ALA A 62 26.15 -32.32 -43.44
CA ALA A 62 24.85 -31.67 -43.48
C ALA A 62 23.88 -32.35 -42.50
N PRO A 63 23.08 -31.58 -41.72
CA PRO A 63 22.07 -32.16 -40.85
C PRO A 63 21.04 -32.95 -41.67
N PRO A 64 20.53 -34.07 -41.13
CA PRO A 64 19.40 -34.77 -41.75
C PRO A 64 18.16 -33.86 -41.80
N PRO A 65 17.23 -34.09 -42.74
CA PRO A 65 16.03 -33.29 -42.86
C PRO A 65 15.18 -33.37 -41.58
N PRO A 66 14.47 -32.29 -41.21
CA PRO A 66 13.68 -32.25 -39.99
C PRO A 66 12.50 -33.23 -40.05
N THR A 67 12.50 -34.20 -39.15
CA THR A 67 11.35 -35.08 -38.94
C THR A 67 10.27 -34.33 -38.15
N THR A 68 9.04 -34.33 -38.65
CA THR A 68 7.90 -33.74 -37.94
C THR A 68 7.49 -34.67 -36.82
N VAL A 69 7.74 -34.27 -35.57
CA VAL A 69 7.30 -35.00 -34.38
C VAL A 69 5.91 -34.48 -34.01
N PRO A 70 4.88 -35.34 -33.83
CA PRO A 70 3.58 -34.88 -33.38
C PRO A 70 3.70 -34.37 -31.94
N LEU A 71 3.63 -33.05 -31.77
CA LEU A 71 3.56 -32.46 -30.44
C LEU A 71 2.20 -32.77 -29.84
N PRO A 72 2.10 -33.10 -28.53
CA PRO A 72 0.81 -33.12 -27.87
C PRO A 72 0.17 -31.75 -28.07
N ALA A 73 -1.09 -31.75 -28.51
CA ALA A 73 -1.87 -30.54 -28.63
C ALA A 73 -1.96 -29.92 -27.24
N TYR A 74 -1.06 -28.97 -26.96
CA TYR A 74 -0.99 -28.29 -25.67
C TYR A 74 -2.39 -27.75 -25.40
N ARG A 75 -3.08 -28.39 -24.45
CA ARG A 75 -4.49 -28.12 -24.20
C ARG A 75 -4.56 -26.70 -23.65
N ARG A 76 -4.99 -25.76 -24.49
CA ARG A 76 -5.34 -24.40 -24.07
C ARG A 76 -6.24 -24.54 -22.84
N ALA A 77 -5.88 -23.89 -21.75
CA ALA A 77 -6.78 -23.75 -20.62
C ALA A 77 -8.01 -22.99 -21.13
N GLN A 78 -9.05 -23.74 -21.50
CA GLN A 78 -10.34 -23.21 -21.85
C GLN A 78 -10.98 -22.79 -20.54
N ARG A 79 -10.56 -21.61 -20.05
CA ARG A 79 -11.21 -20.94 -18.93
C ARG A 79 -12.66 -20.79 -19.35
N ALA A 80 -13.58 -21.29 -18.53
CA ALA A 80 -14.99 -21.09 -18.77
C ALA A 80 -15.22 -19.58 -18.88
N GLU A 81 -15.62 -19.13 -20.06
CA GLU A 81 -16.14 -17.78 -20.25
C GLU A 81 -17.35 -17.69 -19.30
N PRO A 82 -17.40 -16.69 -18.40
CA PRO A 82 -18.59 -16.50 -17.57
C PRO A 82 -19.80 -16.43 -18.49
N ALA A 83 -20.79 -17.29 -18.24
CA ALA A 83 -21.96 -17.45 -19.09
C ALA A 83 -22.58 -16.07 -19.40
N GLY A 84 -22.76 -15.80 -20.69
CA GLY A 84 -23.03 -14.48 -21.26
C GLY A 84 -23.97 -13.62 -20.41
N GLY A 85 -23.39 -12.63 -19.74
CA GLY A 85 -24.07 -11.66 -18.91
C GLY A 85 -23.06 -10.69 -18.30
N PRO A 86 -23.50 -9.49 -17.89
CA PRO A 86 -22.63 -8.60 -17.13
C PRO A 86 -22.15 -9.33 -15.88
N SER A 87 -20.85 -9.26 -15.61
CA SER A 87 -20.27 -9.87 -14.41
C SER A 87 -21.07 -9.42 -13.18
N THR A 88 -21.41 -10.35 -12.28
CA THR A 88 -22.09 -10.04 -11.01
C THR A 88 -21.38 -8.91 -10.26
N VAL A 89 -20.05 -8.87 -10.36
CA VAL A 89 -19.21 -7.81 -9.79
C VAL A 89 -19.48 -6.47 -10.47
N THR A 90 -19.60 -6.44 -11.80
CA THR A 90 -19.95 -5.24 -12.56
C THR A 90 -21.33 -4.72 -12.17
N VAL A 91 -22.33 -5.59 -12.01
CA VAL A 91 -23.68 -5.21 -11.56
C VAL A 91 -23.64 -4.65 -10.14
N MET A 92 -22.93 -5.33 -9.24
CA MET A 92 -22.78 -4.87 -7.85
C MET A 92 -22.09 -3.51 -7.78
N LEU A 93 -21.05 -3.28 -8.60
CA LEU A 93 -20.37 -2.00 -8.68
C LEU A 93 -21.28 -0.92 -9.24
N LEU A 94 -22.09 -1.17 -10.28
CA LEU A 94 -23.04 -0.17 -10.79
C LEU A 94 -24.07 0.27 -9.74
N ILE A 95 -24.50 -0.64 -8.87
CA ILE A 95 -25.45 -0.33 -7.79
C ILE A 95 -24.77 0.40 -6.63
N MET A 96 -23.60 -0.06 -6.18
CA MET A 96 -22.96 0.43 -4.96
C MET A 96 -21.97 1.58 -5.20
N ALA A 97 -21.36 1.68 -6.37
CA ALA A 97 -20.33 2.68 -6.65
C ALA A 97 -20.84 4.13 -6.50
N PRO A 98 -22.07 4.50 -6.92
CA PRO A 98 -22.56 5.87 -6.73
C PRO A 98 -22.66 6.26 -5.25
N ALA A 99 -23.08 5.31 -4.39
CA ALA A 99 -23.20 5.54 -2.96
C ALA A 99 -21.83 5.73 -2.31
N VAL A 100 -20.85 4.87 -2.65
CA VAL A 100 -19.47 4.98 -2.14
C VAL A 100 -18.77 6.22 -2.68
N PHE A 101 -18.99 6.59 -3.94
CA PHE A 101 -18.44 7.81 -4.53
C PHE A 101 -19.02 9.06 -3.88
N GLY A 102 -20.35 9.12 -3.69
CA GLY A 102 -21.01 10.20 -2.96
C GLY A 102 -20.48 10.31 -1.52
N ALA A 103 -20.33 9.19 -0.82
CA ALA A 103 -19.73 9.18 0.50
C ALA A 103 -18.26 9.64 0.49
N ALA A 104 -17.47 9.28 -0.51
CA ALA A 104 -16.07 9.73 -0.63
C ALA A 104 -15.95 11.22 -0.94
N VAL A 105 -16.86 11.77 -1.76
CA VAL A 105 -16.92 13.20 -2.08
C VAL A 105 -17.43 14.01 -0.89
N LEU A 106 -18.46 13.53 -0.20
CA LEU A 106 -19.00 14.19 1.00
C LEU A 106 -18.18 13.95 2.25
N ARG A 107 -17.32 12.91 2.29
CA ARG A 107 -16.43 12.66 3.44
C ARG A 107 -15.56 13.91 3.58
N PRO A 108 -15.84 14.76 4.58
CA PRO A 108 -15.11 16.00 4.70
C PRO A 108 -13.65 15.60 4.90
N ARG A 109 -12.74 16.25 4.17
CA ARG A 109 -11.30 16.16 4.44
C ARG A 109 -10.93 16.78 5.81
N SER A 110 -11.86 16.80 6.78
CA SER A 110 -11.71 17.39 8.10
C SER A 110 -11.21 16.40 9.17
N SER A 111 -10.70 15.24 8.75
CA SER A 111 -9.98 14.30 9.61
C SER A 111 -8.45 14.39 9.42
N ARG A 112 -7.96 15.54 8.94
CA ARG A 112 -6.54 15.90 9.04
C ARG A 112 -6.34 16.81 10.24
#